data_AF-A0A7Y2L207-F1
#
_entry.id   AF-A0A7Y2L207-F1
#
_cell.length_a   1.000
_cell.length_b   1.000
_cell.length_c   1.000
_cell.angle_alpha   90.00
_cell.angle_beta   90.00
_cell.angle_gamma   90.00
#
_symmetry.space_group_name_H-M   'P 1'
#
loop_
_entity.id
_entity.type
_entity.pdbx_description
1 polymer ?
#
loop_
_entity_poly.entity_id
_entity_poly.type
_entity_poly.pdbx_seq_one_letter_code
_entity_poly.pdbx_strand_id
1 'polypeptide(L)'
;MAAEIADSRSARFALRCSNWAERWFPDSWVFAAVAVITVALATMAMGAKPTDAAVAFGDGFWSLIPFTMQMAFVVIGGYVVASSPPA
;
A
#
# COMPACT_ATOMS: atom_id res chain seq x y z
N MET A 1 -7.07 -10.15 32.69
CA MET A 1 -5.92 -9.35 32.20
C MET A 1 -6.06 -8.92 30.73
N ALA A 2 -6.71 -9.66 29.84
CA ALA A 2 -7.03 -9.19 28.48
C ALA A 2 -8.18 -8.15 28.42
N ALA A 3 -9.07 -8.15 29.41
CA ALA A 3 -10.23 -7.25 29.47
C ALA A 3 -9.90 -5.80 29.92
N GLU A 4 -8.76 -5.56 30.58
CA GLU A 4 -8.34 -4.23 31.06
C GLU A 4 -7.74 -3.34 29.95
N ILE A 5 -7.31 -3.93 28.83
CA ILE A 5 -6.68 -3.19 27.72
C ILE A 5 -7.72 -2.44 26.88
N ALA A 6 -8.98 -2.88 26.90
CA ALA A 6 -10.05 -2.30 26.08
C ALA A 6 -10.40 -0.84 26.43
N ASP A 7 -10.04 -0.36 27.63
CA ASP A 7 -10.30 1.03 28.07
C ASP A 7 -9.02 1.87 28.27
N SER A 8 -7.86 1.28 27.93
CA SER A 8 -6.56 1.92 28.08
C SER A 8 -6.45 3.15 27.17
N ARG A 9 -5.85 4.25 27.67
CA ARG A 9 -5.60 5.49 26.90
C ARG A 9 -4.89 5.21 25.58
N SER A 10 -4.04 4.18 25.53
CA SER A 10 -3.35 3.70 24.34
C SER A 10 -4.29 3.10 23.30
N ALA A 11 -5.29 2.30 23.69
CA ALA A 11 -6.28 1.75 22.76
C ALA A 11 -7.11 2.88 22.09
N ARG A 12 -7.55 3.86 22.88
CA ARG A 12 -8.26 5.05 22.34
C ARG A 12 -7.40 5.90 21.42
N PHE A 13 -6.11 6.03 21.74
CA PHE A 13 -5.15 6.72 20.88
C PHE A 13 -4.93 5.97 19.57
N ALA A 14 -4.72 4.65 19.62
CA ALA A 14 -4.56 3.79 18.46
C ALA A 14 -5.78 3.88 17.52
N LEU A 15 -7.00 3.78 18.05
CA LEU A 15 -8.23 3.92 17.25
C LEU A 15 -8.37 5.32 16.61
N ARG A 16 -7.97 6.38 17.31
CA ARG A 16 -7.93 7.73 16.74
C ARG A 16 -6.93 7.85 15.59
N CYS A 17 -5.74 7.26 15.74
CA CYS A 17 -4.74 7.23 14.68
C CYS A 17 -5.22 6.42 13.47
N SER A 18 -5.84 5.25 13.69
CA SER A 18 -6.43 4.43 12.62
C SER A 18 -7.51 5.19 11.85
N ASN A 19 -8.47 5.81 12.55
CA ASN A 19 -9.54 6.58 11.90
C ASN A 19 -9.01 7.77 11.11
N TRP A 20 -7.94 8.41 11.60
CA TRP A 20 -7.29 9.48 10.84
C TRP A 20 -6.60 8.94 9.59
N ALA A 21 -5.87 7.82 9.70
CA ALA A 21 -5.19 7.19 8.56
C ALA A 21 -6.18 6.70 7.49
N GLU A 22 -7.28 6.06 7.90
CA GLU A 22 -8.34 5.58 7.00
C GLU A 22 -8.98 6.73 6.22
N ARG A 23 -9.16 7.90 6.83
CA ARG A 23 -9.73 9.07 6.15
C ARG A 23 -8.84 9.59 5.01
N TRP A 24 -7.54 9.35 5.09
CA TRP A 24 -6.58 9.75 4.06
C TRP A 24 -6.22 8.63 3.09
N PHE A 25 -6.68 7.39 3.34
CA PHE A 25 -6.47 6.26 2.44
C PHE A 25 -7.54 6.31 1.34
N PRO A 26 -7.23 6.88 0.16
CA PRO A 26 -8.12 6.83 -0.97
C PRO A 26 -8.14 5.39 -1.48
N ASP A 27 -9.19 5.08 -2.22
CA ASP A 27 -9.30 3.79 -2.88
C ASP A 27 -8.05 3.48 -3.72
N SER A 28 -7.48 2.30 -3.51
CA SER A 28 -6.21 1.89 -4.12
C SER A 28 -6.32 1.77 -5.65
N TRP A 29 -7.50 1.43 -6.16
CA TRP A 29 -7.77 1.37 -7.58
C TRP A 29 -7.79 2.78 -8.19
N VAL A 30 -8.36 3.78 -7.51
CA VAL A 30 -8.33 5.18 -7.98
C VAL A 30 -6.90 5.66 -8.15
N PHE A 31 -6.01 5.38 -7.19
CA PHE A 31 -4.60 5.73 -7.32
C PHE A 31 -3.92 5.04 -8.49
N ALA A 32 -4.15 3.75 -8.68
CA ALA A 32 -3.61 3.01 -9.81
C ALA A 32 -4.09 3.59 -11.14
N ALA A 33 -5.38 3.88 -11.27
CA ALA A 33 -5.97 4.46 -12.48
C ALA A 33 -5.37 5.84 -12.80
N VAL A 34 -5.28 6.74 -11.81
CA VAL A 34 -4.70 8.07 -11.99
C VAL A 34 -3.23 7.99 -12.38
N ALA A 35 -2.45 7.12 -11.74
CA ALA A 35 -1.04 6.93 -12.06
C ALA A 35 -0.85 6.42 -13.50
N VAL A 36 -1.63 5.40 -13.91
CA VAL A 36 -1.57 4.84 -15.27
C VAL A 36 -1.92 5.91 -16.31
N ILE A 37 -3.00 6.66 -16.10
CA ILE A 37 -3.41 7.74 -17.03
C ILE A 37 -2.33 8.82 -17.09
N THR A 38 -1.78 9.23 -15.95
CA THR A 38 -0.75 10.28 -15.89
C THR A 38 0.51 9.85 -16.63
N VAL A 39 0.99 8.62 -16.43
CA VAL A 39 2.16 8.07 -17.12
C VAL A 39 1.90 7.90 -18.62
N ALA A 40 0.71 7.44 -19.01
CA ALA A 40 0.32 7.32 -20.41
C ALA A 40 0.32 8.69 -21.11
N LEU A 41 -0.27 9.72 -20.49
CA LEU A 41 -0.27 11.08 -21.02
C LEU A 41 1.15 11.66 -21.09
N ALA A 42 1.97 11.46 -20.06
CA ALA A 42 3.35 11.94 -20.03
C ALA A 42 4.20 11.28 -21.13
N THR A 43 4.08 9.97 -21.34
CA THR A 43 4.82 9.24 -22.38
C THR A 43 4.39 9.65 -23.78
N MET A 44 3.09 9.87 -24.01
CA MET A 44 2.59 10.41 -25.27
C MET A 44 3.06 11.85 -25.51
N ALA A 45 3.10 12.69 -24.48
CA ALA A 45 3.62 14.06 -24.57
C ALA A 45 5.12 14.10 -24.94
N MET A 46 5.88 13.06 -24.58
CA MET A 46 7.28 12.89 -24.98
C MET A 46 7.46 12.33 -26.41
N GLY A 47 6.36 12.06 -27.13
CA GLY A 47 6.38 11.59 -28.52
C GLY A 47 6.44 10.07 -28.69
N ALA A 48 6.27 9.29 -27.61
CA ALA A 48 6.17 7.84 -27.70
C ALA A 48 4.82 7.42 -28.31
N LYS A 49 4.81 6.31 -29.07
CA LYS A 49 3.55 5.75 -29.58
C LYS A 49 2.76 5.14 -28.43
N PRO A 50 1.41 5.16 -28.46
CA PRO A 50 0.57 4.55 -27.42
C PRO A 50 0.87 3.05 -27.21
N THR A 51 1.28 2.36 -28.27
CA THR A 51 1.69 0.96 -28.23
C THR A 51 2.93 0.74 -27.36
N ASP A 52 3.89 1.66 -27.44
CA ASP A 52 5.17 1.53 -26.73
C ASP A 52 4.96 1.76 -25.23
N ALA A 53 4.08 2.70 -24.87
CA ALA A 53 3.64 2.91 -23.49
C ALA A 53 2.91 1.69 -22.91
N ALA A 54 2.04 1.04 -23.71
CA ALA A 54 1.33 -0.16 -23.29
C ALA A 54 2.26 -1.37 -23.10
N VAL A 55 3.23 -1.56 -24.00
CA VAL A 55 4.25 -2.61 -23.88
C VAL A 55 5.12 -2.39 -22.64
N ALA A 56 5.65 -1.16 -22.47
CA ALA A 56 6.47 -0.83 -21.30
C ALA A 56 5.72 -1.01 -19.97
N PHE A 57 4.43 -0.64 -19.93
CA PHE A 57 3.58 -0.88 -18.76
C PHE A 57 3.37 -2.38 -18.51
N GLY A 58 3.09 -3.15 -19.57
CA GLY A 58 2.89 -4.61 -19.48
C GLY A 58 4.14 -5.35 -18.99
N ASP A 59 5.32 -4.97 -19.47
CA ASP A 59 6.60 -5.53 -19.02
C ASP A 59 6.85 -5.20 -17.53
N GLY A 60 6.53 -3.98 -17.11
CA GLY A 60 6.63 -3.55 -15.71
C GLY A 60 5.58 -4.19 -14.79
N PHE A 61 4.39 -4.52 -15.29
CA PHE A 61 3.29 -5.07 -14.48
C PHE A 61 3.70 -6.32 -13.70
N TRP A 62 4.52 -7.18 -14.32
CA TRP A 62 5.00 -8.41 -13.68
C TRP A 62 5.92 -8.15 -12.47
N SER A 63 6.53 -6.97 -12.37
CA SER A 63 7.33 -6.58 -11.20
C SER A 63 6.48 -6.36 -9.94
N LEU A 64 5.16 -6.24 -10.07
CA LEU A 64 4.25 -6.15 -8.92
C LEU A 64 4.19 -7.47 -8.13
N ILE A 65 4.46 -8.60 -8.76
CA ILE A 65 4.48 -9.91 -8.09
C ILE A 65 5.60 -9.98 -7.03
N PRO A 66 6.89 -9.76 -7.37
CA PRO A 66 7.94 -9.75 -6.35
C PRO A 66 7.78 -8.59 -5.37
N PHE A 67 7.21 -7.45 -5.77
CA PHE A 67 6.90 -6.35 -4.84
C PHE A 67 5.87 -6.76 -3.78
N THR A 68 4.75 -7.38 -4.18
CA THR A 68 3.72 -7.86 -3.23
C THR A 68 4.26 -8.95 -2.32
N MET A 69 5.12 -9.84 -2.83
CA MET A 69 5.84 -10.82 -2.01
C MET A 69 6.67 -10.14 -0.91
N GLN A 70 7.47 -9.13 -1.27
CA GLN A 70 8.29 -8.38 -0.30
C GLN A 70 7.42 -7.70 0.75
N MET A 71 6.32 -7.06 0.34
CA MET A 71 5.39 -6.43 1.28
C MET A 71 4.69 -7.44 2.19
N ALA A 72 4.34 -8.64 1.68
CA ALA A 72 3.78 -9.71 2.50
C ALA A 72 4.76 -10.16 3.60
N PHE A 73 6.04 -10.33 3.27
CA PHE A 73 7.07 -10.65 4.26
C PHE A 73 7.22 -9.55 5.31
N VAL A 74 7.16 -8.27 4.92
CA VAL A 74 7.20 -7.14 5.86
C VAL A 74 6.03 -7.20 6.86
N VAL A 75 4.81 -7.45 6.37
CA VAL A 75 3.61 -7.54 7.22
C VAL A 75 3.69 -8.74 8.18
N ILE A 76 4.07 -9.92 7.67
CA ILE A 76 4.23 -11.13 8.49
C ILE A 76 5.31 -10.91 9.55
N GLY A 77 6.45 -10.33 9.17
CA GLY A 77 7.54 -10.02 10.10
C GLY A 77 7.09 -9.06 11.21
N GLY A 78 6.37 -7.99 10.86
CA GLY A 78 5.80 -7.06 11.83
C GLY A 78 4.83 -7.72 12.79
N TYR A 79 3.96 -8.61 12.31
CA TYR A 79 3.05 -9.38 13.15
C TYR A 79 3.79 -10.32 14.12
N VAL A 80 4.80 -11.06 13.63
CA VAL A 80 5.60 -11.97 14.47
C VAL A 80 6.35 -11.19 15.55
N VAL A 81 6.95 -10.05 15.20
CA VAL A 81 7.63 -9.17 16.18
C VAL A 81 6.65 -8.64 17.23
N ALA A 82 5.46 -8.19 16.82
CA ALA A 82 4.45 -7.67 17.73
C ALA A 82 3.84 -8.74 18.67
N SER A 83 3.82 -10.01 18.24
CA SER A 83 3.24 -11.13 18.99
C SER A 83 4.25 -11.92 19.82
N SER A 84 5.55 -11.67 19.66
CA SER A 84 6.60 -12.33 20.43
C SER A 84 6.67 -11.77 21.86
N PRO A 85 6.80 -12.61 22.90
CA PRO A 85 7.00 -12.15 24.27
C PRO A 85 8.23 -11.22 24.36
N PRO A 86 8.19 -10.16 25.18
CA PRO A 86 9.39 -9.40 25.47
C PRO A 86 10.42 -10.35 26.10
N ALA A 87 11.63 -10.38 25.53
CA ALA A 87 12.75 -11.11 26.10
C ALA A 87 13.16 -10.53 27.47
#